data_AF-A0A2C5ZXF2-F1
#
_entry.id   AF-A0A2C5ZXF2-F1
#
_cell.length_a   1.000
_cell.length_b   1.000
_cell.length_c   1.000
_cell.angle_alpha   90.00
_cell.angle_beta   90.00
_cell.angle_gamma   90.00
#
_symmetry.space_group_name_H-M   'P 1'
#
loop_
_entity.id
_entity.type
_entity.pdbx_description
1 polymer ?
#
loop_
_entity_poly.entity_id
_entity_poly.type
_entity_poly.pdbx_seq_one_letter_code
_entity_poly.pdbx_strand_id
1 'polypeptide(L)'
;MADKLRTQQELERLQAKFVGTGHPDTTSWEWKTNIQRDTFSSIVGHRPLLTYVALAENEPISKVRANLIRKMIQPCGPPPAREE
;
A
#
# COMPACT_ATOMS: atom_id res chain seq x y z
N MET A 1 29.26 10.84 -14.26
CA MET A 1 27.92 11.45 -14.36
C MET A 1 26.92 10.55 -15.08
N ALA A 2 27.27 9.95 -16.23
CA ALA A 2 26.37 9.07 -16.98
C ALA A 2 25.81 7.88 -16.16
N ASP A 3 26.63 7.24 -15.33
CA ASP A 3 26.17 6.11 -14.50
C ASP A 3 25.11 6.51 -13.46
N LYS A 4 25.27 7.68 -12.82
CA LYS A 4 24.28 8.18 -11.85
C LYS A 4 22.93 8.47 -12.50
N LEU A 5 22.95 9.02 -13.71
CA LEU A 5 21.74 9.27 -14.49
C LEU A 5 21.06 7.96 -14.90
N ARG A 6 21.83 6.97 -15.35
CA ARG A 6 21.32 5.63 -15.67
C ARG A 6 20.67 4.96 -14.46
N THR A 7 21.31 5.03 -13.28
CA THR A 7 20.73 4.46 -12.06
C THR A 7 19.43 5.16 -11.65
N GLN A 8 19.33 6.47 -11.85
CA GLN A 8 18.10 7.22 -11.56
C GLN A 8 16.96 6.82 -12.50
N GLN A 9 17.23 6.74 -13.81
CA GLN A 9 16.23 6.28 -14.79
C GLN A 9 15.76 4.85 -14.50
N GLU A 10 16.67 3.97 -14.06
CA GLU A 10 16.31 2.62 -13.67
C GLU A 10 15.43 2.58 -12.41
N LEU A 11 15.73 3.43 -11.41
CA LEU A 11 14.89 3.57 -10.22
C LEU A 11 13.48 4.06 -10.58
N GLU A 12 13.37 5.12 -11.40
CA GLU A 12 12.08 5.65 -11.86
C GLU A 12 11.27 4.59 -12.62
N ARG A 13 11.94 3.80 -13.47
CA ARG A 13 11.33 2.66 -14.16
C ARG A 13 10.80 1.60 -13.19
N LEU A 14 11.55 1.28 -12.14
CA LEU A 14 11.14 0.32 -11.12
C LEU A 14 9.97 0.85 -10.29
N GLN A 15 9.98 2.13 -9.91
CA GLN A 15 8.88 2.78 -9.19
C GLN A 15 7.58 2.79 -10.00
N ALA A 16 7.66 2.97 -11.32
CA ALA A 16 6.50 2.89 -12.21
C ALA A 16 5.91 1.47 -12.31
N LYS A 17 6.77 0.44 -12.22
CA LYS A 17 6.34 -0.97 -12.32
C LYS A 17 5.86 -1.53 -10.98
N PHE A 18 6.55 -1.17 -9.90
CA PHE A 18 6.36 -1.72 -8.57
C PHE A 18 5.93 -0.59 -7.63
N VAL A 19 4.62 -0.35 -7.59
CA VAL A 19 4.00 0.63 -6.70
C VAL A 19 4.44 0.36 -5.27
N GLY A 20 4.89 1.41 -4.57
CA GLY A 20 5.40 1.31 -3.20
C GLY A 20 6.92 1.23 -3.08
N THR A 21 7.66 1.14 -4.19
CA THR A 21 9.12 1.27 -4.20
C THR A 21 9.53 2.66 -3.70
N GLY A 22 10.24 2.72 -2.57
CA GLY A 22 10.65 3.98 -1.94
C GLY A 22 11.87 4.65 -2.57
N HIS A 23 12.21 5.83 -2.04
CA HIS A 23 13.43 6.59 -2.27
C HIS A 23 13.86 7.26 -0.94
N PRO A 24 15.06 7.88 -0.85
CA PRO A 24 15.54 8.46 0.40
C PRO A 24 14.61 9.48 1.05
N ASP A 25 13.80 10.18 0.25
CA ASP A 25 12.85 11.20 0.73
C ASP A 25 11.43 10.66 0.95
N THR A 26 11.22 9.34 0.87
CA THR A 26 9.92 8.73 1.18
C THR A 26 9.54 9.02 2.63
N THR A 27 8.42 9.70 2.81
CA THR A 27 7.94 10.11 4.13
C THR A 27 7.42 8.91 4.93
N SER A 28 7.38 9.06 6.27
CA SER A 28 6.75 8.03 7.11
C SER A 28 5.30 7.76 6.73
N TRP A 29 4.57 8.76 6.21
CA TRP A 29 3.17 8.59 5.84
C TRP A 29 3.02 7.77 4.56
N GLU A 30 3.83 8.04 3.53
CA GLU A 30 3.84 7.27 2.29
C GLU A 30 4.20 5.81 2.53
N TRP A 31 5.26 5.56 3.31
CA TRP A 31 5.69 4.21 3.67
C TRP A 31 4.56 3.44 4.38
N LYS A 32 4.01 4.00 5.46
CA LYS A 32 2.93 3.35 6.22
C LYS A 32 1.69 3.10 5.36
N THR A 33 1.36 4.04 4.46
CA THR A 33 0.22 3.90 3.55
C THR A 33 0.42 2.72 2.59
N ASN A 34 1.62 2.56 2.03
CA ASN A 34 1.95 1.41 1.17
C ASN A 34 1.86 0.09 1.96
N ILE A 35 2.46 0.01 3.15
CA ILE A 35 2.41 -1.19 3.99
C ILE A 35 0.98 -1.60 4.35
N GLN A 36 0.12 -0.65 4.71
CA GLN A 36 -1.29 -0.98 5.01
C GLN A 36 -2.05 -1.43 3.76
N ARG A 37 -1.79 -0.82 2.60
CA ARG A 37 -2.38 -1.27 1.33
C ARG A 37 -1.92 -2.68 0.96
N ASP A 38 -0.64 -3.01 1.13
CA ASP A 38 -0.10 -4.35 0.89
C ASP A 38 -0.73 -5.39 1.83
N THR A 39 -0.93 -5.01 3.09
CA THR A 39 -1.60 -5.85 4.09
C THR A 39 -3.05 -6.14 3.69
N PHE A 40 -3.83 -5.11 3.34
CA PHE A 40 -5.22 -5.29 2.90
C PHE A 40 -5.32 -6.07 1.59
N SER A 41 -4.41 -5.82 0.64
CA SER A 41 -4.32 -6.57 -0.62
C SER A 41 -4.09 -8.06 -0.34
N SER A 42 -3.16 -8.38 0.56
CA SER A 42 -2.85 -9.75 0.96
C SER A 42 -4.04 -10.43 1.65
N ILE A 43 -4.73 -9.75 2.56
CA ILE A 43 -5.94 -10.28 3.21
C ILE A 43 -7.02 -10.57 2.18
N VAL A 44 -7.30 -9.64 1.27
CA VAL A 44 -8.34 -9.79 0.25
C VAL A 44 -8.00 -10.86 -0.79
N GLY A 45 -6.72 -10.99 -1.16
CA GLY A 45 -6.25 -11.96 -2.16
C GLY A 45 -6.19 -13.40 -1.67
N HIS A 46 -5.95 -13.62 -0.37
CA HIS A 46 -5.82 -14.96 0.20
C HIS A 46 -7.10 -15.39 0.92
N ARG A 47 -7.85 -16.32 0.31
CA ARG A 47 -9.13 -16.80 0.85
C ARG A 47 -9.08 -17.25 2.31
N PRO A 48 -8.06 -18.02 2.79
CA PRO A 48 -8.00 -18.41 4.20
C PRO A 48 -7.93 -17.21 5.15
N LEU A 49 -7.13 -16.21 4.79
CA LEU A 49 -6.94 -15.00 5.59
C LEU A 49 -8.21 -14.13 5.60
N LEU A 50 -8.84 -13.96 4.43
CA LEU A 50 -10.13 -13.26 4.33
C LEU A 50 -11.23 -13.96 5.15
N THR A 51 -11.31 -15.29 5.07
CA THR A 51 -12.30 -16.07 5.84
C THR A 51 -12.03 -15.99 7.34
N TYR A 52 -10.77 -15.99 7.77
CA TYR A 52 -10.40 -15.81 9.17
C TYR A 52 -10.89 -14.46 9.72
N VAL A 53 -10.63 -13.37 8.98
CA VAL A 53 -11.10 -12.02 9.37
C VAL A 53 -12.63 -11.96 9.37
N ALA A 54 -13.29 -12.51 8.35
CA ALA A 54 -14.74 -12.48 8.25
C ALA A 54 -15.44 -13.29 9.36
N LEU A 55 -14.85 -14.41 9.77
CA LEU A 55 -15.31 -15.19 10.90
C LEU A 55 -15.18 -14.40 12.21
N ALA A 56 -14.03 -13.75 12.42
CA ALA A 56 -13.78 -12.94 13.62
C ALA A 56 -14.73 -11.72 13.73
N GLU A 57 -15.05 -11.08 12.61
CA GLU A 57 -15.99 -9.95 12.55
C GLU A 57 -17.46 -10.39 12.54
N ASN A 58 -17.76 -11.69 12.40
CA ASN A 58 -19.12 -12.22 12.21
C ASN A 58 -19.90 -11.54 11.08
N GLU A 59 -19.22 -11.32 9.94
CA GLU A 59 -19.77 -10.60 8.79
C GLU A 59 -19.60 -11.43 7.50
N PRO A 60 -20.48 -11.26 6.49
CA PRO A 60 -20.32 -11.95 5.22
C PRO A 60 -18.97 -11.63 4.56
N ILE A 61 -18.31 -12.66 4.01
CA ILE A 61 -17.01 -12.54 3.32
C ILE A 61 -17.04 -11.41 2.26
N SER A 62 -18.14 -11.27 1.53
CA SER A 62 -18.30 -10.22 0.50
C SER A 62 -18.27 -8.80 1.10
N LYS A 63 -18.89 -8.60 2.26
CA LYS A 63 -18.93 -7.31 2.97
C LYS A 63 -17.57 -6.96 3.53
N VAL A 64 -16.90 -7.92 4.17
CA VAL A 64 -15.53 -7.75 4.70
C VAL A 64 -14.55 -7.44 3.58
N ARG A 65 -14.62 -8.17 2.45
CA ARG A 65 -13.80 -7.88 1.27
C ARG A 65 -13.99 -6.45 0.77
N ALA A 66 -15.24 -6.01 0.63
CA ALA A 66 -15.55 -4.65 0.19
C ALA A 66 -15.05 -3.60 1.18
N ASN A 67 -15.18 -3.85 2.49
CA ASN A 67 -14.72 -2.95 3.53
C ASN A 67 -13.19 -2.79 3.52
N LEU A 68 -12.45 -3.90 3.41
CA LEU A 68 -10.98 -3.87 3.33
C LEU A 68 -10.50 -3.12 2.09
N ILE A 69 -11.13 -3.32 0.92
CA ILE A 69 -10.81 -2.57 -0.30
C ILE A 69 -11.07 -1.06 -0.10
N ARG A 70 -12.20 -0.68 0.51
CA ARG A 70 -12.50 0.74 0.79
C ARG A 70 -11.50 1.38 1.75
N LYS A 71 -11.01 0.64 2.75
CA LYS A 71 -9.97 1.12 3.69
C LYS A 71 -8.66 1.49 3.00
N MET A 72 -8.37 0.95 1.80
CA MET A 72 -7.14 1.24 1.05
C MET A 72 -7.05 2.68 0.53
N ILE A 73 -8.15 3.43 0.47
CA ILE A 73 -8.16 4.82 -0.02
C ILE A 73 -7.25 5.68 0.85
N GLN A 74 -7.46 5.64 2.16
CA GLN A 74 -6.74 6.48 3.12
C GLN A 74 -6.51 5.74 4.45
N PRO A 75 -5.69 4.68 4.44
CA PRO A 75 -5.55 3.77 5.58
C PRO A 75 -4.82 4.41 6.77
N CYS A 76 -3.99 5.43 6.51
CA CYS A 76 -3.22 6.17 7.51
C CYS A 76 -3.78 7.57 7.81
N GLY A 77 -5.02 7.86 7.40
CA GLY A 77 -5.57 9.22 7.47
C GLY A 77 -4.94 10.19 6.45
N PRO A 78 -5.31 11.48 6.51
CA PRO A 78 -4.75 12.51 5.63
C PRO A 78 -3.22 12.59 5.69
N PRO A 79 -2.56 12.86 4.55
CA PRO A 79 -1.13 13.13 4.56
C PRO A 79 -0.83 14.36 5.43
N PRO A 80 0.36 14.43 6.05
CA PRO A 80 0.80 15.63 6.74
C PRO A 80 0.83 16.81 5.77
N ALA A 81 0.67 18.03 6.30
CA ALA A 81 0.88 19.23 5.51
C ALA A 81 2.29 19.20 4.90
N ARG A 82 2.42 19.55 3.63
CA ARG A 82 3.73 19.71 3.02
C ARG A 82 4.38 20.93 3.67
N GLU A 83 5.57 20.74 4.25
CA GLU A 83 6.44 21.86 4.58
C GLU A 83 6.88 22.49 3.25
N GLU A 84 6.67 23.80 3.09
CA GLU A 84 7.14 24.56 1.92
C GLU A 84 8.67 24.64 1.89
#